data_AF-A0A841Q642-F1
#
_entry.id   AF-A0A841Q642-F1
#
_cell.length_a   1.000
_cell.length_b   1.000
_cell.length_c   1.000
_cell.angle_alpha   90.00
_cell.angle_beta   90.00
_cell.angle_gamma   90.00
#
_symmetry.space_group_name_H-M   'P 1'
#
loop_
_entity.id
_entity.type
_entity.pdbx_description
1 polymer ?
#
loop_
_entity_poly.entity_id
_entity_poly.type
_entity_poly.pdbx_seq_one_letter_code
_entity_poly.pdbx_strand_id
1 'polypeptide(L)' 'MLRFLSLVILALSTQIIGIIMWGEYVWLYKFANGGVGGTPLKHIQPILWGIIVIEVITFALLTVYLKKKED' A
#
# COMPACT_ATOMS: atom_id res chain seq x y z
N MET A 1 -18.12 -13.32 -3.10
CA MET A 1 -16.65 -13.44 -2.87
C MET A 1 -15.76 -12.93 -4.01
N LEU A 2 -15.77 -13.56 -5.20
CA LEU A 2 -14.77 -13.29 -6.26
C LEU A 2 -14.65 -11.83 -6.71
N ARG A 3 -15.79 -11.14 -6.96
CA ARG A 3 -15.79 -9.72 -7.35
C ARG A 3 -15.18 -8.80 -6.28
N PHE A 4 -15.40 -9.13 -5.01
CA PHE A 4 -14.88 -8.35 -3.88
C PHE A 4 -13.36 -8.56 -3.74
N LEU A 5 -12.91 -9.80 -3.90
CA LEU A 5 -11.49 -10.16 -3.93
C LEU A 5 -10.74 -9.44 -5.07
N SER A 6 -11.30 -9.42 -6.29
CA SER A 6 -10.68 -8.72 -7.42
C SER A 6 -10.55 -7.22 -7.20
N LEU A 7 -11.54 -6.59 -6.55
CA LEU A 7 -11.48 -5.16 -6.21
C LEU A 7 -10.40 -4.87 -5.17
N VAL A 8 -10.23 -5.75 -4.18
CA VAL A 8 -9.18 -5.59 -3.16
C VAL A 8 -7.80 -5.80 -3.73
N ILE A 9 -7.60 -6.81 -4.58
CA ILE A 9 -6.32 -7.00 -5.28
C ILE A 9 -5.99 -5.77 -6.14
N LEU A 10 -6.98 -5.23 -6.85
CA LEU A 10 -6.82 -4.02 -7.65
C LEU A 10 -6.47 -2.79 -6.79
N ALA A 11 -7.17 -2.60 -5.67
CA ALA A 11 -6.90 -1.50 -4.74
C ALA A 11 -5.49 -1.59 -4.16
N LEU A 12 -5.11 -2.75 -3.60
CA LEU A 12 -3.79 -2.98 -3.02
C LEU A 12 -2.66 -2.80 -4.03
N SER A 13 -2.81 -3.33 -5.23
CA SER A 13 -1.80 -3.16 -6.30
C SER A 13 -1.64 -1.69 -6.70
N THR A 14 -2.75 -0.97 -6.86
CA THR A 14 -2.73 0.48 -7.19
C THR A 14 -2.06 1.29 -6.09
N GLN A 15 -2.35 0.99 -4.82
CA GLN A 15 -1.73 1.68 -3.69
C GLN A 15 -0.24 1.37 -3.56
N ILE A 16 0.18 0.11 -3.76
CA ILE A 16 1.61 -0.27 -3.75
C ILE A 16 2.36 0.49 -4.84
N ILE A 17 1.81 0.54 -6.06
CA ILE A 17 2.39 1.32 -7.17
C ILE A 17 2.50 2.79 -6.78
N GLY A 18 1.42 3.37 -6.24
CA GLY A 18 1.42 4.77 -5.80
C GLY A 18 2.46 5.08 -4.71
N ILE A 19 2.64 4.18 -3.76
CA ILE A 19 3.65 4.29 -2.70
C ILE A 19 5.07 4.25 -3.29
N ILE A 20 5.33 3.36 -4.25
CA ILE A 20 6.63 3.27 -4.93
C ILE A 20 6.88 4.55 -5.73
N MET A 21 5.92 5.01 -6.53
CA MET A 21 6.02 6.23 -7.32
C MET A 21 6.28 7.46 -6.43
N TRP A 22 5.63 7.53 -5.27
CA TRP A 22 5.88 8.58 -4.29
C TRP A 22 7.31 8.54 -3.76
N GLY A 23 7.80 7.34 -3.41
CA GLY A 23 9.18 7.14 -2.98
C GLY A 23 10.19 7.59 -4.05
N GLU A 24 9.96 7.23 -5.31
CA GLU A 24 10.78 7.66 -6.44
C GLU A 24 10.75 9.17 -6.63
N TYR A 25 9.57 9.79 -6.60
CA TYR A 25 9.40 11.23 -6.73
C TYR A 25 10.19 12.00 -5.65
N VAL A 26 10.02 11.62 -4.37
CA VAL A 26 10.72 12.26 -3.25
C VAL A 26 12.23 12.04 -3.36
N TRP A 27 12.67 10.84 -3.77
CA TRP A 27 14.08 10.53 -3.96
C TRP A 27 14.70 11.36 -5.08
N LEU A 28 14.08 11.42 -6.26
CA LEU A 28 14.53 12.22 -7.39
C LEU A 28 14.58 13.71 -7.04
N TYR A 29 13.56 14.20 -6.32
CA TYR A 29 13.54 15.58 -5.85
C TYR A 29 14.72 15.89 -4.90
N LYS A 30 15.04 14.98 -3.98
CA LYS A 30 16.20 15.15 -3.09
C LYS A 30 17.51 15.04 -3.86
N PHE A 31 17.62 14.09 -4.78
CA PHE A 31 18.81 13.88 -5.60
C PHE A 31 19.15 15.12 -6.45
N ALA A 32 18.13 15.72 -7.08
CA ALA A 32 18.30 16.94 -7.89
C ALA A 32 18.71 18.18 -7.07
N ASN A 33 18.41 18.20 -5.76
CA ASN A 33 18.69 19.34 -4.87
C ASN A 33 19.91 19.10 -3.95
N GLY A 34 20.88 18.27 -4.39
CA GLY A 34 22.12 18.00 -3.64
C GLY A 34 21.95 17.08 -2.42
N GLY A 35 20.82 16.36 -2.34
CA GLY A 35 20.51 15.43 -1.27
C GLY A 35 21.24 14.08 -1.37
N VAL A 36 21.37 13.44 -0.20
CA VAL A 36 22.14 12.20 0.03
C VAL A 36 21.64 11.00 -0.78
N GLY A 37 22.58 10.17 -1.23
CA GLY A 37 22.31 8.90 -1.92
C GLY A 37 21.58 7.86 -1.06
N GLY A 38 21.00 6.87 -1.72
CA GLY A 38 20.15 5.86 -1.10
C GLY A 38 19.22 5.22 -2.13
N THR A 39 18.28 4.41 -1.68
CA THR A 39 17.25 3.82 -2.54
C THR A 39 15.92 4.56 -2.36
N PRO A 40 15.09 4.67 -3.41
CA PRO A 40 13.76 5.30 -3.33
C PRO A 40 12.91 4.80 -2.15
N LEU A 41 13.01 3.51 -1.84
CA LEU A 41 12.30 2.86 -0.74
C LEU A 41 12.61 3.46 0.65
N LYS A 42 13.82 3.99 0.87
CA LYS A 42 14.19 4.63 2.15
C LYS A 42 13.53 5.99 2.37
N HIS A 43 12.94 6.57 1.33
CA HIS A 43 12.31 7.89 1.39
C HIS A 43 10.79 7.81 1.59
N ILE A 44 10.23 6.60 1.59
CA ILE A 44 8.81 6.36 1.84
C ILE A 44 8.54 6.48 3.35
N GLN A 45 7.55 7.29 3.73
CA GLN A 45 7.16 7.41 5.13
C GLN A 45 6.56 6.08 5.65
N PRO A 46 6.98 5.59 6.85
CA PRO A 46 6.48 4.34 7.41
C PRO A 46 4.95 4.26 7.56
N ILE A 47 4.30 5.41 7.75
CA ILE A 47 2.83 5.49 7.88
C ILE A 47 2.10 4.94 6.65
N LEU A 48 2.69 5.07 5.44
CA LEU A 48 2.08 4.56 4.21
C LEU A 48 2.01 3.03 4.22
N TRP A 49 3.05 2.36 4.73
CA TRP A 49 3.03 0.91 4.95
C TRP A 49 2.05 0.51 6.05
N GLY A 50 1.92 1.33 7.10
CA GLY A 50 0.94 1.13 8.16
C GLY A 50 -0.51 1.14 7.65
N ILE A 51 -0.83 2.03 6.71
CA ILE A 51 -2.15 2.08 6.08
C ILE A 51 -2.45 0.78 5.32
N ILE A 52 -1.50 0.27 4.52
CA ILE A 52 -1.65 -1.01 3.80
C ILE A 52 -1.93 -2.16 4.79
N VAL A 53 -1.20 -2.20 5.91
CA VAL A 53 -1.39 -3.24 6.93
C VAL A 53 -2.80 -3.16 7.55
N ILE A 54 -3.27 -1.96 7.89
CA ILE A 54 -4.62 -1.75 8.45
C ILE A 54 -5.69 -2.19 7.44
N GLU A 55 -5.50 -1.88 6.16
CA GLU A 55 -6.43 -2.28 5.11
C GLU A 55 -6.51 -3.80 4.93
N VAL A 56 -5.36 -4.48 4.90
CA VAL A 56 -5.28 -5.95 4.84
C VAL A 56 -5.95 -6.59 6.05
N ILE A 57 -5.73 -6.07 7.26
CA ILE A 57 -6.38 -6.56 8.49
C ILE A 57 -7.89 -6.35 8.41
N THR A 58 -8.34 -5.16 8.00
CA THR A 58 -9.76 -4.83 7.87
C THR A 58 -10.44 -5.77 6.88
N PHE A 59 -9.80 -6.03 5.74
CA PHE A 59 -10.29 -6.98 4.75
C PHE A 59 -10.36 -8.41 5.28
N ALA A 60 -9.34 -8.87 6.00
CA ALA A 60 -9.32 -10.19 6.61
C ALA A 60 -10.48 -10.37 7.60
N LEU A 61 -10.70 -9.37 8.47
CA LEU A 61 -11.82 -9.34 9.42
C LEU A 61 -13.18 -9.37 8.71
N LEU A 62 -13.34 -8.56 7.65
CA LEU A 62 -14.57 -8.51 6.84
C LEU A 62 -14.86 -9.86 6.17
N THR A 63 -13.81 -10.51 5.64
CA THR A 63 -13.90 -11.84 5.01
C THR A 63 -14.36 -12.89 6.00
N VAL A 64 -13.78 -12.90 7.22
CA VAL A 64 -14.17 -13.82 8.29
C VAL A 64 -15.61 -13.58 8.73
N TYR A 65 -16.02 -12.31 8.87
CA TYR A 65 -17.39 -11.94 9.25
C TYR A 65 -18.42 -12.39 8.21
N LEU A 66 -18.14 -12.14 6.92
CA LEU A 66 -19.05 -12.54 5.84
C LEU A 66 -19.18 -14.06 5.76
N LYS A 67 -18.07 -14.80 5.90
CA LYS A 67 -18.09 -16.26 5.93
C LYS A 67 -18.96 -16.78 7.08
N LYS A 68 -18.82 -16.21 8.29
CA LYS A 68 -19.62 -16.61 9.46
C LYS A 68 -21.11 -16.29 9.34
N LYS A 69 -21.49 -15.32 8.50
CA LYS A 69 -22.89 -14.94 8.27
C LYS A 69 -23.57 -15.83 7.23
N GLU A 70 -22.80 -16.44 6.33
CA GLU A 70 -23.31 -17.37 5.31
C GLU A 70 -23.52 -18.80 5.86
N ASP A 71 -22.88 -19.15 6.99
CA ASP A 71 -23.10 -20.37 7.78
C ASP A 71 -24.24 -20.22 8.80
#